data_AF-A0A2N3VJ58-F1
#
_entry.id   AF-A0A2N3VJ58-F1
#
_cell.length_a   1.000
_cell.length_b   1.000
_cell.length_c   1.000
_cell.angle_alpha   90.00
_cell.angle_beta   90.00
_cell.angle_gamma   90.00
#
_symmetry.space_group_name_H-M   'P 1'
#
loop_
_entity.id
_entity.type
_entity.pdbx_description
1 polymer ?
#
loop_
_entity_poly.entity_id
_entity_poly.type
_entity_poly.pdbx_seq_one_letter_code
_entity_poly.pdbx_strand_id
1 'polypeptide(L)'
;MPRRLVDVSELVFDENEDHWLIHLAGDEPARARVVILTVDTTRRLRTSSAADAADRPCGAAPEVVRLPVTGREARTLDAAWPHAPVTFRGIATHGFPNLFFAGGADSGVEEPWSAQSVRVDLIVTWVRALQRQSGTRIEVRASTQHEYHRRLDLTPSTRRRGRPKPHHFDITVAADRHSDHDYAGPAVLDLPGAEYRVTATLAGHTDPIDGRYHWYGRLDPTETTALPEPTRAAAFLVLPGRAPAPANLTERDPWGKLRVTGIGTPPFALEG
;
A
#
# COMPACT_ATOMS: atom_id res chain seq x y z
N MET A 1 17.90 23.93 14.04
CA MET A 1 17.99 23.44 12.65
C MET A 1 16.60 23.59 12.02
N PRO A 2 16.41 24.44 11.00
CA PRO A 2 15.13 24.49 10.30
C PRO A 2 14.86 23.13 9.65
N ARG A 3 13.70 22.53 9.90
CA ARG A 3 13.25 21.32 9.22
C ARG A 3 13.15 21.64 7.73
N ARG A 4 14.04 21.07 6.91
CA ARG A 4 13.90 21.13 5.45
C ARG A 4 12.64 20.37 5.09
N LEU A 5 11.64 21.07 4.55
CA LEU A 5 10.48 20.43 3.96
C LEU A 5 10.99 19.71 2.71
N VAL A 6 10.91 18.38 2.70
CA VAL A 6 11.26 17.58 1.54
C VAL A 6 9.98 17.35 0.77
N ASP A 7 9.99 17.65 -0.53
CA ASP A 7 8.85 17.42 -1.40
C ASP A 7 8.85 15.95 -1.84
N VAL A 8 8.00 15.16 -1.21
CA VAL A 8 7.81 13.74 -1.53
C VAL A 8 6.78 13.67 -2.63
N SER A 9 7.21 13.29 -3.83
CA SER A 9 6.30 13.10 -4.97
C SER A 9 5.50 11.82 -4.80
N GLU A 10 6.10 10.79 -4.19
CA GLU A 10 5.47 9.49 -4.05
C GLU A 10 6.11 8.60 -2.98
N LEU A 11 5.28 7.75 -2.38
CA LEU A 11 5.68 6.77 -1.39
C LEU A 11 5.10 5.40 -1.74
N VAL A 12 5.94 4.43 -2.07
CA VAL A 12 5.52 3.09 -2.54
C VAL A 12 6.08 2.02 -1.64
N PHE A 13 5.24 1.09 -1.17
CA PHE A 13 5.69 -0.06 -0.40
C PHE A 13 6.15 -1.19 -1.32
N ASP A 14 7.40 -1.62 -1.17
CA ASP A 14 7.94 -2.82 -1.79
C ASP A 14 7.59 -4.04 -0.92
N GLU A 15 6.66 -4.86 -1.40
CA GLU A 15 6.19 -6.06 -0.72
C GLU A 15 7.24 -7.17 -0.65
N ASN A 16 8.21 -7.19 -1.56
CA ASN A 16 9.25 -8.21 -1.56
C ASN A 16 10.30 -7.91 -0.51
N GLU A 17 10.72 -6.64 -0.42
CA GLU A 17 11.81 -6.20 0.45
C GLU A 17 11.35 -5.60 1.80
N ASP A 18 10.04 -5.45 2.03
CA ASP A 18 9.44 -4.84 3.24
C ASP A 18 9.98 -3.43 3.56
N HIS A 19 10.22 -2.64 2.51
CA HIS A 19 10.65 -1.25 2.66
C HIS A 19 9.80 -0.32 1.80
N TRP A 20 9.81 0.94 2.18
CA TRP A 20 9.21 2.04 1.45
C TRP A 20 10.23 2.67 0.52
N LEU A 21 9.87 2.81 -0.75
CA LEU A 21 10.53 3.67 -1.71
C LEU A 21 9.94 5.08 -1.60
N ILE A 22 10.80 6.04 -1.28
CA ILE A 22 10.45 7.45 -1.14
C ILE A 22 10.99 8.17 -2.37
N HIS A 23 10.10 8.53 -3.29
CA HIS A 23 10.45 9.32 -4.46
C HIS A 23 10.43 10.79 -4.10
N LEU A 24 11.56 11.45 -4.34
CA LEU A 24 11.73 12.88 -4.20
C LEU A 24 11.79 13.51 -5.59
N ALA A 25 11.28 14.73 -5.73
CA ALA A 25 11.25 15.40 -7.03
C ALA A 25 12.67 15.56 -7.62
N GLY A 26 13.00 14.74 -8.63
CA GLY A 26 14.26 14.82 -9.39
C GLY A 26 15.44 14.03 -8.84
N ASP A 27 15.25 13.21 -7.79
CA ASP A 27 16.32 12.41 -7.17
C ASP A 27 16.04 10.89 -7.26
N GLU A 28 17.09 10.08 -7.05
CA GLU A 28 16.94 8.63 -6.85
C GLU A 28 16.05 8.33 -5.62
N PRO A 29 15.20 7.28 -5.67
CA PRO A 29 14.33 6.95 -4.57
C PRO A 29 15.10 6.49 -3.33
N ALA A 30 14.80 7.08 -2.19
CA ALA A 30 15.36 6.65 -0.91
C ALA A 30 14.59 5.44 -0.35
N ARG A 31 15.29 4.49 0.27
CA ARG A 31 14.69 3.32 0.92
C ARG A 31 14.51 3.56 2.42
N ALA A 32 13.33 3.28 2.95
CA ALA A 32 13.04 3.36 4.38
C ALA A 32 12.27 2.15 4.88
N ARG A 33 12.73 1.49 5.93
CA ARG A 33 12.01 0.33 6.50
C ARG A 33 10.73 0.73 7.21
N VAL A 34 10.72 1.91 7.84
CA VAL A 34 9.58 2.46 8.60
C VAL A 34 9.40 3.91 8.21
N VAL A 35 8.15 4.31 7.97
CA VAL A 35 7.78 5.68 7.64
C VAL A 35 6.79 6.19 8.70
N ILE A 36 7.04 7.40 9.19
CA ILE A 36 6.15 8.08 10.15
C ILE A 36 5.72 9.40 9.53
N LEU A 37 4.44 9.51 9.20
CA LEU A 37 3.85 10.71 8.62
C LEU A 37 3.21 11.58 9.69
N THR A 38 3.28 12.89 9.49
CA THR A 38 2.43 13.86 10.19
C THR A 38 1.62 14.56 9.14
N VAL A 39 0.31 14.38 9.18
CA VAL A 39 -0.61 15.07 8.27
C VAL A 39 -1.02 16.38 8.96
N ASP A 40 -0.80 17.51 8.30
CA ASP A 40 -1.29 18.79 8.80
C ASP A 40 -2.67 19.06 8.18
N THR A 41 -3.73 18.75 8.93
CA THR A 41 -5.11 19.07 8.53
C THR A 41 -5.48 20.53 8.81
N THR A 42 -4.62 21.31 9.49
CA THR A 42 -4.90 22.70 9.91
C THR A 42 -4.45 23.75 8.91
N ARG A 43 -3.56 23.42 7.96
CA ARG A 43 -2.98 24.37 7.00
C ARG A 43 -3.99 25.09 6.07
N ARG A 44 -5.26 24.68 6.04
CA ARG A 44 -6.35 25.39 5.32
C ARG A 44 -7.13 26.41 6.15
N LEU A 45 -6.97 26.46 7.48
CA LEU A 45 -7.64 27.49 8.30
C LEU A 45 -7.01 28.89 8.16
N ARG A 46 -5.86 29.00 7.48
CA ARG A 46 -5.15 30.28 7.28
C ARG A 46 -5.27 30.89 5.88
N THR A 47 -5.74 30.15 4.87
CA THR A 47 -5.92 30.70 3.52
C THR A 47 -7.33 31.24 3.27
N SER A 48 -8.31 30.91 4.11
CA SER A 48 -9.54 31.70 4.16
C SER A 48 -9.27 32.92 5.03
N SER A 49 -9.18 34.09 4.39
CA SER A 49 -9.52 35.33 5.06
C SER A 49 -10.84 35.15 5.79
N ALA A 50 -11.03 35.81 6.94
CA ALA A 50 -12.30 35.81 7.66
C ALA A 50 -13.49 36.25 6.79
N ALA A 51 -13.23 36.92 5.65
CA ALA A 51 -14.23 37.29 4.66
C ALA A 51 -14.81 36.08 3.88
N ASP A 52 -14.01 35.03 3.61
CA ASP A 52 -14.44 33.86 2.82
C ASP A 52 -15.18 32.80 3.66
N ALA A 53 -15.15 32.94 5.00
CA ALA A 53 -15.84 32.02 5.91
C ALA A 53 -17.36 32.25 5.94
N ALA A 54 -17.83 33.45 5.59
CA ALA A 54 -19.24 33.80 5.59
C ALA A 54 -20.02 33.24 4.39
N ASP A 55 -19.33 32.86 3.32
CA ASP A 55 -19.94 32.42 2.05
C ASP A 55 -19.83 30.90 1.82
N ARG A 56 -19.32 30.16 2.81
CA ARG A 56 -19.21 28.70 2.73
C ARG A 56 -20.56 28.07 3.06
N PRO A 57 -21.19 27.30 2.15
CA PRO A 57 -22.44 26.63 2.46
C PRO A 57 -22.23 25.67 3.64
N CYS A 58 -23.11 25.80 4.63
CA CYS A 58 -23.15 24.91 5.79
C CYS A 58 -23.30 23.46 5.29
N GLY A 59 -22.23 22.66 5.36
CA GLY A 59 -22.23 21.27 4.90
C GLY A 59 -21.13 20.87 3.91
N ALA A 60 -20.22 21.77 3.50
CA ALA A 60 -19.07 21.37 2.68
C ALA A 60 -18.17 20.37 3.45
N ALA A 61 -18.10 19.14 2.96
CA ALA A 61 -17.21 18.11 3.51
C ALA A 61 -15.76 18.63 3.50
N PRO A 62 -14.97 18.39 4.57
CA PRO A 62 -13.57 18.80 4.58
C PRO A 62 -12.84 18.20 3.38
N GLU A 63 -12.08 19.02 2.67
CA GLU A 63 -11.29 18.58 1.53
C GLU A 63 -10.26 17.55 1.99
N VAL A 64 -10.41 16.32 1.50
CA VAL A 64 -9.59 15.17 1.89
C VAL A 64 -8.17 15.39 1.38
N VAL A 65 -7.18 15.41 2.28
CA VAL A 65 -5.76 15.42 1.90
C VAL A 65 -5.46 14.12 1.17
N ARG A 66 -5.20 14.22 -0.13
CA ARG A 66 -4.74 13.10 -0.96
C ARG A 66 -3.25 12.91 -0.71
N LEU A 67 -2.86 11.73 -0.26
CA LEU A 67 -1.47 11.41 0.01
C LEU A 67 -0.99 10.45 -1.08
N PRO A 68 0.13 10.73 -1.78
CA PRO A 68 0.63 9.89 -2.86
C PRO A 68 1.33 8.64 -2.27
N VAL A 69 0.56 7.82 -1.57
CA VAL A 69 1.02 6.67 -0.80
C VAL A 69 0.35 5.42 -1.36
N THR A 70 1.16 4.45 -1.74
CA THR A 70 0.73 3.16 -2.29
C THR A 70 1.27 2.03 -1.41
N GLY A 71 0.35 1.29 -0.80
CA GLY A 71 0.65 0.17 0.09
C GLY A 71 0.64 -1.17 -0.64
N ARG A 72 0.32 -2.24 0.12
CA ARG A 72 0.19 -3.60 -0.41
C ARG A 72 -0.83 -3.67 -1.55
N GLU A 73 -0.60 -4.64 -2.44
CA GLU A 73 -1.43 -4.95 -3.59
C GLU A 73 -1.61 -3.73 -4.53
N ALA A 74 -0.65 -2.80 -4.51
CA ALA A 74 -0.71 -1.47 -5.14
C ALA A 74 -1.96 -0.65 -4.76
N ARG A 75 -2.51 -0.87 -3.56
CA ARG A 75 -3.64 -0.10 -3.07
C ARG A 75 -3.17 1.28 -2.62
N THR A 76 -3.76 2.33 -3.20
CA THR A 76 -3.49 3.71 -2.76
C THR A 76 -4.18 4.03 -1.44
N LEU A 77 -3.59 4.91 -0.65
CA LEU A 77 -4.17 5.37 0.61
C LEU A 77 -5.49 6.10 0.38
N ASP A 78 -5.62 6.82 -0.73
CA ASP A 78 -6.87 7.43 -1.18
C ASP A 78 -7.97 6.39 -1.41
N ALA A 79 -7.66 5.23 -2.01
CA ALA A 79 -8.60 4.14 -2.17
C ALA A 79 -8.93 3.42 -0.85
N ALA A 80 -8.03 3.47 0.14
CA ALA A 80 -8.32 3.00 1.50
C ALA A 80 -9.20 3.99 2.27
N TRP A 81 -9.13 5.28 1.96
CA TRP A 81 -9.80 6.38 2.64
C TRP A 81 -10.71 7.18 1.69
N PRO A 82 -11.76 6.56 1.11
CA PRO A 82 -12.53 7.16 0.02
C PRO A 82 -13.22 8.48 0.41
N HIS A 83 -13.53 8.67 1.69
CA HIS A 83 -14.26 9.84 2.20
C HIS A 83 -13.56 10.56 3.36
N ALA A 84 -12.86 9.81 4.21
CA ALA A 84 -12.15 10.33 5.37
C ALA A 84 -11.07 9.33 5.79
N PRO A 85 -10.08 9.74 6.59
CA PRO A 85 -9.08 8.84 7.13
C PRO A 85 -9.70 7.63 7.85
N VAL A 86 -9.36 6.43 7.41
CA VAL A 86 -9.77 5.16 8.02
C VAL A 86 -8.57 4.57 8.75
N THR A 87 -8.30 5.06 9.96
CA THR A 87 -7.15 4.63 10.75
C THR A 87 -7.56 3.83 11.97
N PHE A 88 -6.71 2.90 12.40
CA PHE A 88 -6.78 2.35 13.73
C PHE A 88 -6.24 3.38 14.73
N ARG A 89 -7.17 4.07 15.39
CA ARG A 89 -6.90 5.03 16.48
C ARG A 89 -5.90 6.13 16.11
N GLY A 90 -5.93 6.59 14.86
CA GLY A 90 -5.05 7.66 14.38
C GLY A 90 -3.58 7.29 14.19
N ILE A 91 -3.20 5.99 14.29
CA ILE A 91 -1.79 5.57 14.27
C ILE A 91 -1.41 4.76 13.04
N ALA A 92 -2.26 3.86 12.55
CA ALA A 92 -1.91 2.95 11.44
C ALA A 92 -3.14 2.65 10.59
N THR A 93 -2.91 2.17 9.35
CA THR A 93 -3.96 1.69 8.44
C THR A 93 -3.58 0.32 7.91
N HIS A 94 -4.50 -0.64 7.99
CA HIS A 94 -4.33 -1.97 7.41
C HIS A 94 -4.13 -1.86 5.89
N GLY A 95 -3.22 -2.67 5.33
CA GLY A 95 -2.75 -2.59 3.95
C GLY A 95 -1.50 -1.70 3.76
N PHE A 96 -1.08 -0.99 4.80
CA PHE A 96 0.08 -0.08 4.76
C PHE A 96 1.09 -0.47 5.85
N PRO A 97 1.78 -1.61 5.70
CA PRO A 97 2.76 -2.08 6.67
C PRO A 97 3.90 -1.06 6.86
N ASN A 98 4.46 -1.04 8.07
CA ASN A 98 5.55 -0.15 8.46
C ASN A 98 5.27 1.36 8.30
N LEU A 99 4.04 1.76 7.96
CA LEU A 99 3.59 3.15 7.88
C LEU A 99 2.79 3.51 9.13
N PHE A 100 3.23 4.58 9.79
CA PHE A 100 2.56 5.11 10.98
C PHE A 100 2.23 6.59 10.83
N PHE A 101 1.22 7.03 11.57
CA PHE A 101 0.79 8.42 11.65
C PHE A 101 1.05 8.95 13.06
N ALA A 102 1.81 10.04 13.15
CA ALA A 102 2.06 10.74 14.40
C ALA A 102 1.04 11.88 14.64
N GLY A 103 0.28 12.30 13.62
CA GLY A 103 -0.66 13.42 13.70
C GLY A 103 -1.58 13.53 12.49
N GLY A 104 -2.79 14.08 12.70
CA GLY A 104 -3.73 14.56 11.68
C GLY A 104 -4.51 13.53 10.86
N ALA A 105 -4.17 12.24 10.92
CA ALA A 105 -4.90 11.17 10.24
C ALA A 105 -5.94 10.50 11.16
N ASP A 106 -6.70 11.29 11.90
CA ASP A 106 -7.68 10.76 12.86
C ASP A 106 -9.00 10.41 12.16
N SER A 107 -9.61 9.28 12.52
CA SER A 107 -10.88 8.80 11.98
C SER A 107 -12.10 9.55 12.55
N GLY A 108 -11.97 10.87 12.70
CA GLY A 108 -12.99 11.76 13.28
C GLY A 108 -13.14 11.68 14.81
N VAL A 109 -12.32 10.89 15.49
CA VAL A 109 -12.36 10.73 16.96
C VAL A 109 -11.01 11.06 17.57
N GLU A 110 -11.00 12.04 18.48
CA GLU A 110 -9.83 12.34 19.28
C GLU A 110 -9.73 11.34 20.44
N GLU A 111 -8.66 10.56 20.45
CA GLU A 111 -8.36 9.64 21.55
C GLU A 111 -7.77 10.41 22.75
N PRO A 112 -8.03 10.03 24.01
CA PRO A 112 -7.45 10.69 25.19
C PRO A 112 -5.90 10.70 25.26
N TRP A 113 -5.25 9.97 24.36
CA TRP A 113 -3.79 9.87 24.21
C TRP A 113 -3.35 10.29 22.79
N SER A 114 -4.15 11.10 22.09
CA SER A 114 -3.93 11.63 20.74
C SER A 114 -2.68 12.51 20.60
N ALA A 115 -2.10 12.98 21.71
CA ALA A 115 -0.91 13.80 21.69
C ALA A 115 0.20 13.16 20.84
N GLN A 116 0.74 13.95 19.91
CA GLN A 116 1.75 13.48 18.95
C GLN A 116 2.93 12.79 19.63
N SER A 117 3.41 13.33 20.75
CA SER A 117 4.49 12.73 21.54
C SER A 117 4.14 11.33 22.03
N VAL A 118 2.92 11.12 22.55
CA VAL A 118 2.45 9.82 23.04
C VAL A 118 2.34 8.81 21.90
N ARG A 119 1.89 9.23 20.71
CA ARG A 119 1.86 8.37 19.53
C ARG A 119 3.25 7.96 19.10
N VAL A 120 4.19 8.91 19.04
CA VAL A 120 5.59 8.62 18.71
C VAL A 120 6.20 7.63 19.70
N ASP A 121 5.95 7.77 21.00
CA ASP A 121 6.45 6.83 22.02
C ASP A 121 5.91 5.40 21.80
N LEU A 122 4.63 5.28 21.43
CA LEU A 122 4.02 3.98 21.09
C LEU A 122 4.66 3.37 19.84
N ILE A 123 4.81 4.17 18.77
CA ILE A 123 5.45 3.74 17.52
C ILE A 123 6.88 3.28 17.79
N VAL A 124 7.68 4.06 18.53
CA VAL A 124 9.06 3.69 18.90
C VAL A 124 9.09 2.37 19.69
N THR A 125 8.14 2.17 20.60
CA THR A 125 8.03 0.90 21.36
C THR A 125 7.79 -0.28 20.43
N TRP A 126 6.94 -0.13 19.42
CA TRP A 126 6.66 -1.20 18.46
C TRP A 126 7.78 -1.43 17.46
N VAL A 127 8.44 -0.37 16.97
CA VAL A 127 9.64 -0.48 16.12
C VAL A 127 10.77 -1.20 16.87
N ARG A 128 10.94 -0.94 18.18
CA ARG A 128 11.89 -1.70 19.01
C ARG A 128 11.45 -3.16 19.21
N ALA A 129 10.15 -3.45 19.24
CA ALA A 129 9.66 -4.83 19.30
C ALA A 129 9.94 -5.58 17.98
N LEU A 130 9.67 -4.94 16.84
CA LEU A 130 10.02 -5.40 15.50
C LEU A 130 11.50 -5.75 15.41
N GLN A 131 12.38 -4.82 15.80
CA GLN A 131 13.84 -5.02 15.79
C GLN A 131 14.30 -6.19 16.67
N ARG A 132 13.74 -6.33 17.88
CA ARG A 132 14.09 -7.43 18.80
C ARG A 132 13.68 -8.81 18.29
N GLN A 133 12.65 -8.88 17.45
CA GLN A 133 12.17 -10.11 16.84
C GLN A 133 12.79 -10.37 15.47
N SER A 134 13.75 -9.53 15.03
CA SER A 134 14.27 -9.53 13.66
C SER A 134 13.17 -9.43 12.60
N GLY A 135 12.03 -8.84 12.96
CA GLY A 135 10.89 -8.67 12.07
C GLY A 135 11.19 -7.60 11.02
N THR A 136 10.61 -7.78 9.84
CA THR A 136 10.75 -6.87 8.71
C THR A 136 9.48 -6.08 8.45
N ARG A 137 8.33 -6.60 8.88
CA ARG A 137 7.02 -5.99 8.72
C ARG A 137 6.25 -5.96 10.03
N ILE A 138 5.68 -4.80 10.32
CA ILE A 138 4.67 -4.59 11.36
C ILE A 138 3.44 -3.93 10.75
N GLU A 139 2.28 -4.48 11.03
CA GLU A 139 1.03 -4.00 10.46
C GLU A 139 -0.14 -4.19 11.43
N VAL A 140 -1.10 -3.27 11.42
CA VAL A 140 -2.35 -3.46 12.17
C VAL A 140 -3.18 -4.56 11.51
N ARG A 141 -3.74 -5.46 12.33
CA ARG A 141 -4.66 -6.51 11.88
C ARG A 141 -5.92 -5.94 11.25
N ALA A 142 -6.34 -6.49 10.11
CA ALA A 142 -7.58 -6.13 9.42
C ALA A 142 -8.79 -6.19 10.36
N SER A 143 -8.92 -7.30 11.10
CA SER A 143 -10.01 -7.53 12.07
C SER A 143 -10.01 -6.52 13.21
N THR A 144 -8.83 -6.13 13.70
CA THR A 144 -8.69 -5.12 14.76
C THR A 144 -9.12 -3.74 14.29
N GLN A 145 -8.71 -3.33 13.08
CA GLN A 145 -9.15 -2.05 12.51
C GLN A 145 -10.66 -2.08 12.23
N HIS A 146 -11.16 -3.15 11.64
CA HIS A 146 -12.59 -3.33 11.36
C HIS A 146 -13.44 -3.25 12.62
N GLU A 147 -13.09 -3.99 13.68
CA GLU A 147 -13.81 -3.96 14.95
C GLU A 147 -13.72 -2.58 15.64
N TYR A 148 -12.59 -1.88 15.50
CA TYR A 148 -12.47 -0.50 15.99
C TYR A 148 -13.47 0.43 15.30
N HIS A 149 -13.52 0.41 13.95
CA HIS A 149 -14.42 1.23 13.14
C HIS A 149 -15.89 0.88 13.37
N ARG A 150 -16.22 -0.42 13.36
CA ARG A 150 -17.56 -0.91 13.72
C ARG A 150 -18.03 -0.37 15.07
N ARG A 151 -17.14 -0.27 16.06
CA ARG A 151 -17.48 0.32 17.38
C ARG A 151 -17.61 1.84 17.35
N LEU A 152 -16.95 2.54 16.43
CA LEU A 152 -17.13 3.99 16.28
C LEU A 152 -18.53 4.28 15.71
N ASP A 153 -18.96 3.51 14.71
CA ASP A 153 -20.28 3.65 14.09
C ASP A 153 -21.43 3.39 15.07
N LEU A 154 -21.27 2.38 15.93
CA LEU A 154 -22.31 2.00 16.90
C LEU A 154 -22.39 2.93 18.11
N THR A 155 -21.26 3.44 18.58
CA THR A 155 -21.21 4.32 19.75
C THR A 155 -20.01 5.24 19.66
N PRO A 156 -20.20 6.50 19.23
CA PRO A 156 -19.11 7.48 19.18
C PRO A 156 -18.52 7.84 20.55
N SER A 157 -19.08 7.33 21.65
CA SER A 157 -18.72 7.76 23.01
C SER A 157 -17.26 7.47 23.37
N THR A 158 -16.67 8.45 24.05
CA THR A 158 -15.31 8.53 24.60
C THR A 158 -15.05 7.62 25.81
N ARG A 159 -15.82 6.53 26.02
CA ARG A 159 -15.51 5.55 27.09
C ARG A 159 -14.03 5.21 26.97
N ARG A 160 -13.25 5.54 28.02
CA ARG A 160 -11.78 5.49 28.03
C ARG A 160 -11.28 4.22 27.33
N ARG A 161 -10.95 4.35 26.04
CA ARG A 161 -10.40 3.25 25.27
C ARG A 161 -8.94 3.17 25.67
N GLY A 162 -8.53 2.03 26.22
CA GLY A 162 -7.13 1.81 26.59
C GLY A 162 -6.19 2.02 25.39
N ARG A 163 -4.90 2.20 25.66
CA ARG A 163 -3.87 2.32 24.62
C ARG A 163 -3.87 1.10 23.68
N PRO A 164 -3.41 1.24 22.44
CA PRO A 164 -3.27 0.09 21.56
C PRO A 164 -2.27 -0.90 22.16
N LYS A 165 -2.59 -2.19 22.08
CA LYS A 165 -1.81 -3.29 22.65
C LYS A 165 -1.01 -3.99 21.54
N PRO A 166 0.12 -4.66 21.86
CA PRO A 166 0.93 -5.34 20.86
C PRO A 166 0.17 -6.31 19.96
N HIS A 167 -0.77 -7.10 20.51
CA HIS A 167 -1.56 -8.08 19.73
C HIS A 167 -2.56 -7.48 18.73
N HIS A 168 -2.71 -6.15 18.70
CA HIS A 168 -3.45 -5.48 17.62
C HIS A 168 -2.66 -5.46 16.31
N PHE A 169 -1.35 -5.69 16.39
CA PHE A 169 -0.43 -5.70 15.27
C PHE A 169 0.09 -7.12 15.04
N ASP A 170 0.30 -7.45 13.78
CA ASP A 170 1.11 -8.57 13.37
C ASP A 170 2.54 -8.09 13.12
N ILE A 171 3.50 -8.86 13.61
CA ILE A 171 4.92 -8.70 13.32
C ILE A 171 5.35 -9.96 12.59
N THR A 172 5.90 -9.79 11.39
CA THR A 172 6.37 -10.89 10.55
C THR A 172 7.85 -10.73 10.27
N VAL A 173 8.57 -11.86 10.30
CA VAL A 173 9.94 -11.97 9.78
C VAL A 173 9.87 -12.39 8.31
N ALA A 174 10.88 -12.00 7.52
CA ALA A 174 10.90 -12.28 6.09
C ALA A 174 10.77 -13.79 5.77
N ALA A 175 11.27 -14.66 6.64
CA ALA A 175 11.28 -16.12 6.46
C ALA A 175 9.93 -16.81 6.73
N ASP A 176 9.05 -16.19 7.52
CA ASP A 176 7.72 -16.76 7.84
C ASP A 176 6.69 -16.43 6.75
N ARG A 177 7.09 -15.64 5.75
CA ARG A 177 6.27 -15.34 4.59
C ARG A 177 6.35 -16.53 3.64
N HIS A 178 5.22 -17.19 3.40
CA HIS A 178 5.07 -17.85 2.09
C HIS A 178 5.19 -16.74 1.06
N SER A 179 5.97 -16.97 0.00
CA SER A 179 5.99 -16.03 -1.11
C SER A 179 4.53 -15.82 -1.54
N ASP A 180 4.00 -14.60 -1.51
CA ASP A 180 2.66 -14.25 -2.02
C ASP A 180 2.58 -14.45 -3.56
N HIS A 181 3.64 -15.06 -4.13
CA HIS A 181 3.91 -15.29 -5.53
C HIS A 181 4.42 -16.72 -5.70
N ASP A 182 3.73 -17.48 -6.54
CA ASP A 182 4.15 -18.82 -6.97
C ASP A 182 5.41 -18.75 -7.86
N TYR A 183 5.72 -17.58 -8.41
CA TYR A 183 6.93 -17.33 -9.19
C TYR A 183 7.40 -15.88 -9.09
N ALA A 184 8.71 -15.69 -8.86
CA ALA A 184 9.38 -14.40 -8.99
C ALA A 184 10.72 -14.59 -9.74
N GLY A 185 10.86 -13.98 -10.92
CA GLY A 185 12.05 -14.17 -11.74
C GLY A 185 11.95 -13.63 -13.16
N PRO A 186 12.98 -13.84 -13.99
CA PRO A 186 13.03 -13.34 -15.36
C PRO A 186 12.00 -14.04 -16.27
N ALA A 187 11.35 -13.27 -17.14
CA ALA A 187 10.41 -13.77 -18.14
C ALA A 187 10.52 -12.98 -19.45
N VAL A 188 9.89 -13.51 -20.50
CA VAL A 188 9.71 -12.83 -21.78
C VAL A 188 8.21 -12.64 -22.03
N LEU A 189 7.80 -11.39 -22.23
CA LEU A 189 6.48 -11.04 -22.73
C LEU A 189 6.53 -11.02 -24.26
N ASP A 190 5.87 -11.98 -24.88
CA ASP A 190 5.75 -12.12 -26.34
C ASP A 190 4.42 -11.51 -26.81
N LEU A 191 4.53 -10.54 -27.71
CA LEU A 191 3.42 -9.87 -28.36
C LEU A 191 3.60 -9.89 -29.88
N PRO A 192 2.51 -9.76 -30.66
CA PRO A 192 2.60 -9.72 -32.11
C PRO A 192 3.54 -8.59 -32.58
N GLY A 193 4.73 -8.98 -33.05
CA GLY A 193 5.74 -8.07 -33.59
C GLY A 193 6.81 -7.58 -32.59
N ALA A 194 6.77 -7.98 -31.31
CA ALA A 194 7.82 -7.60 -30.34
C ALA A 194 7.90 -8.53 -29.12
N GLU A 195 9.12 -8.78 -28.65
CA GLU A 195 9.40 -9.46 -27.39
C GLU A 195 9.99 -8.49 -26.37
N TYR A 196 9.56 -8.58 -25.11
CA TYR A 196 10.03 -7.73 -24.02
C TYR A 196 10.60 -8.58 -22.89
N ARG A 197 11.86 -8.33 -22.52
CA ARG A 197 12.46 -8.94 -21.32
C ARG A 197 11.93 -8.24 -20.08
N VAL A 198 11.39 -9.03 -19.16
CA VAL A 198 10.78 -8.52 -17.93
C VAL A 198 11.20 -9.33 -16.72
N THR A 199 11.12 -8.73 -15.54
CA THR A 199 11.05 -9.48 -14.29
C THR A 199 9.57 -9.67 -13.95
N ALA A 200 9.13 -10.91 -13.85
CA ALA A 200 7.76 -11.28 -13.56
C ALA A 200 7.60 -11.70 -12.10
N THR A 201 6.54 -11.21 -11.48
CA THR A 201 6.08 -11.63 -10.16
C THR A 201 4.65 -12.13 -10.31
N LEU A 202 4.43 -13.43 -10.17
CA LEU A 202 3.21 -14.13 -10.55
C LEU A 202 2.66 -14.96 -9.39
N ALA A 203 1.33 -15.04 -9.32
CA ALA A 203 0.59 -15.87 -8.40
C ALA A 203 -0.67 -16.40 -9.09
N GLY A 204 -1.35 -17.37 -8.49
CA GLY A 204 -2.67 -17.75 -8.93
C GLY A 204 -3.44 -18.58 -7.91
N HIS A 205 -4.67 -18.92 -8.28
CA HIS A 205 -5.53 -19.78 -7.49
C HIS A 205 -6.52 -20.50 -8.41
N THR A 206 -7.13 -21.57 -7.90
CA THR A 206 -8.27 -22.20 -8.58
C THR A 206 -9.54 -21.43 -8.22
N ASP A 207 -10.24 -20.89 -9.21
CA ASP A 207 -11.52 -20.20 -9.01
C ASP A 207 -12.64 -21.24 -8.87
N PRO A 208 -13.39 -21.26 -7.75
CA PRO A 208 -14.43 -22.26 -7.50
C PRO A 208 -15.69 -22.08 -8.37
N ILE A 209 -15.87 -20.93 -9.02
CA ILE A 209 -17.04 -20.62 -9.84
C ILE A 209 -16.93 -21.28 -11.21
N ASP A 210 -15.75 -21.22 -11.83
CA ASP A 210 -15.52 -21.77 -13.17
C ASP A 210 -14.62 -23.02 -13.19
N GLY A 211 -14.02 -23.36 -12.04
CA GLY A 211 -13.15 -24.53 -11.87
C GLY A 211 -11.80 -24.40 -12.57
N ARG A 212 -11.42 -23.19 -13.01
CA ARG A 212 -10.17 -22.94 -13.73
C ARG A 212 -9.13 -22.32 -12.81
N TYR A 213 -7.86 -22.49 -13.17
CA TYR A 213 -6.78 -21.78 -12.50
C TYR A 213 -6.68 -20.37 -13.08
N HIS A 214 -6.89 -19.36 -12.24
CA HIS A 214 -6.70 -17.95 -12.57
C HIS A 214 -5.36 -17.52 -12.02
N TRP A 215 -4.49 -17.04 -12.91
CA TRP A 215 -3.20 -16.52 -12.51
C TRP A 215 -3.08 -15.05 -12.90
N TYR A 216 -2.30 -14.32 -12.12
CA TYR A 216 -2.10 -12.89 -12.27
C TYR A 216 -0.70 -12.51 -11.83
N GLY A 217 -0.27 -11.33 -12.22
CA GLY A 217 1.01 -10.83 -11.79
C GLY A 217 1.35 -9.45 -12.32
N ARG A 218 2.60 -9.08 -12.08
CA ARG A 218 3.20 -7.82 -12.53
C ARG A 218 4.46 -8.11 -13.32
N LEU A 219 4.66 -7.30 -14.35
CA LEU A 219 5.84 -7.32 -15.20
C LEU A 219 6.59 -6.01 -15.04
N ASP A 220 7.86 -6.11 -14.68
CA ASP A 220 8.80 -4.99 -14.53
C ASP A 220 9.80 -5.01 -15.71
N PRO A 221 10.01 -3.90 -16.45
CA PRO A 221 10.97 -3.88 -17.54
C PRO A 221 12.41 -4.10 -17.03
N THR A 222 13.14 -5.03 -17.64
CA THR A 222 14.56 -5.25 -17.32
C THR A 222 15.53 -4.34 -18.11
N GLU A 223 15.04 -3.68 -19.16
CA GLU A 223 15.80 -2.76 -20.02
C GLU A 223 15.11 -1.38 -20.05
N THR A 224 15.82 -0.31 -20.46
CA THR A 224 15.26 1.06 -20.61
C THR A 224 14.14 1.16 -21.66
N THR A 225 13.86 0.07 -22.38
CA THR A 225 12.73 -0.02 -23.30
C THR A 225 11.43 -0.07 -22.51
N ALA A 226 10.64 1.01 -22.58
CA ALA A 226 9.31 1.04 -21.99
C ALA A 226 8.47 -0.12 -22.53
N LEU A 227 7.75 -0.79 -21.63
CA LEU A 227 6.80 -1.83 -22.00
C LEU A 227 5.73 -1.25 -22.96
N PRO A 228 4.96 -2.07 -23.68
CA PRO A 228 3.86 -1.59 -24.50
C PRO A 228 2.64 -1.19 -23.66
N GLU A 229 1.78 -0.35 -24.21
CA GLU A 229 0.47 -0.05 -23.61
C GLU A 229 -0.41 -1.31 -23.55
N PRO A 230 -1.31 -1.43 -22.55
CA PRO A 230 -2.24 -2.54 -22.45
C PRO A 230 -3.02 -2.69 -23.76
N THR A 231 -2.94 -3.87 -24.35
CA THR A 231 -3.57 -4.18 -25.63
C THR A 231 -4.43 -5.42 -25.53
N ARG A 232 -5.47 -5.48 -26.35
CA ARG A 232 -6.29 -6.68 -26.54
C ARG A 232 -5.67 -7.69 -27.52
N ALA A 233 -4.46 -7.41 -28.02
CA ALA A 233 -3.72 -8.35 -28.83
C ALA A 233 -3.41 -9.62 -28.02
N ALA A 234 -3.32 -10.76 -28.71
CA ALA A 234 -2.93 -12.02 -28.07
C ALA A 234 -1.52 -11.87 -27.49
N ALA A 235 -1.38 -11.99 -26.17
CA ALA A 235 -0.10 -11.93 -25.49
C ALA A 235 0.25 -13.31 -24.92
N PHE A 236 1.54 -13.60 -24.86
CA PHE A 236 2.05 -14.80 -24.20
C PHE A 236 3.14 -14.43 -23.19
N LEU A 237 3.13 -15.10 -22.04
CA LEU A 237 4.18 -14.99 -21.06
C LEU A 237 5.01 -16.27 -21.06
N VAL A 238 6.32 -16.12 -21.28
CA VAL A 238 7.28 -17.24 -21.39
C VAL A 238 8.27 -17.15 -20.24
N LEU A 239 8.31 -18.21 -19.42
CA LEU A 239 9.28 -18.37 -18.35
C LEU A 239 10.44 -19.25 -18.82
N PRO A 240 11.67 -19.09 -18.29
CA PRO A 240 12.82 -19.90 -18.66
C PRO A 240 12.54 -21.41 -18.56
N GLY A 241 12.67 -22.12 -19.68
CA GLY A 241 12.45 -23.56 -19.75
C GLY A 241 10.98 -24.00 -19.63
N ARG A 242 10.02 -23.09 -19.77
CA ARG A 242 8.57 -23.37 -19.69
C ARG A 242 7.87 -23.10 -21.02
N ALA A 243 6.69 -23.69 -21.17
CA ALA A 243 5.83 -23.42 -22.32
C ALA A 243 5.21 -22.01 -22.21
N PRO A 244 4.95 -21.33 -23.35
CA PRO A 244 4.23 -20.06 -23.35
C PRO A 244 2.83 -20.18 -22.75
N ALA A 245 2.46 -19.26 -21.85
CA ALA A 245 1.12 -19.18 -21.28
C ALA A 245 0.35 -18.00 -21.88
N PRO A 246 -0.91 -18.19 -22.33
CA PRO A 246 -1.74 -17.09 -22.81
C PRO A 246 -1.98 -16.05 -21.72
N ALA A 247 -1.79 -14.79 -22.07
CA ALA A 247 -1.82 -13.67 -21.15
C ALA A 247 -2.72 -12.54 -21.68
N ASN A 248 -3.34 -11.81 -20.76
CA ASN A 248 -4.06 -10.57 -21.01
C ASN A 248 -3.37 -9.44 -20.27
N LEU A 249 -3.11 -8.36 -21.00
CA LEU A 249 -2.53 -7.13 -20.47
C LEU A 249 -3.67 -6.20 -20.07
N THR A 250 -3.85 -5.95 -18.78
CA THR A 250 -5.06 -5.27 -18.30
C THR A 250 -4.83 -3.79 -18.07
N GLU A 251 -3.75 -3.43 -17.40
CA GLU A 251 -3.49 -2.07 -16.94
C GLU A 251 -2.00 -1.86 -16.80
N ARG A 252 -1.54 -0.67 -17.20
CA ARG A 252 -0.24 -0.15 -16.83
C ARG A 252 -0.45 0.74 -15.62
N ASP A 253 0.28 0.45 -14.55
CA ASP A 253 0.24 1.31 -13.38
C ASP A 253 1.04 2.60 -13.61
N PRO A 254 0.85 3.64 -12.79
CA PRO A 254 1.61 4.89 -12.88
C PRO A 254 3.13 4.74 -12.82
N TRP A 255 3.64 3.58 -12.41
CA TRP A 255 5.07 3.25 -12.29
C TRP A 255 5.63 2.53 -13.52
N GLY A 256 4.83 2.38 -14.57
CA GLY A 256 5.24 1.73 -15.81
C GLY A 256 5.23 0.21 -15.75
N LYS A 257 4.82 -0.40 -14.63
CA LYS A 257 4.68 -1.85 -14.53
C LYS A 257 3.39 -2.28 -15.21
N LEU A 258 3.45 -3.43 -15.87
CA LEU A 258 2.32 -3.94 -16.63
C LEU A 258 1.64 -5.07 -15.85
N ARG A 259 0.34 -4.91 -15.60
CA ARG A 259 -0.47 -5.95 -14.98
C ARG A 259 -0.83 -7.00 -16.03
N VAL A 260 -0.56 -8.25 -15.67
CA VAL A 260 -0.80 -9.41 -16.51
C VAL A 260 -1.75 -10.38 -15.80
N THR A 261 -2.64 -11.00 -16.56
CA THR A 261 -3.57 -12.02 -16.07
C THR A 261 -3.68 -13.16 -17.09
N GLY A 262 -4.04 -14.36 -16.64
CA GLY A 262 -4.34 -15.47 -17.53
C GLY A 262 -5.21 -16.52 -16.85
N ILE A 263 -5.82 -17.36 -17.68
CA ILE A 263 -6.75 -18.41 -17.25
C ILE A 263 -6.28 -19.73 -17.83
N GLY A 264 -6.31 -20.79 -17.01
CA GLY A 264 -5.87 -22.14 -17.39
C GLY A 264 -4.47 -22.42 -16.86
N THR A 265 -3.66 -23.15 -17.63
CA THR A 265 -2.32 -23.56 -17.19
C THR A 265 -1.44 -22.34 -16.94
N PRO A 266 -0.96 -22.11 -15.70
CA PRO A 266 -0.08 -21.01 -15.41
C PRO A 266 1.31 -21.25 -16.04
N PRO A 267 2.08 -20.17 -16.27
CA PRO A 267 3.43 -20.29 -16.83
C PRO A 267 4.46 -20.88 -15.85
N PHE A 268 4.12 -20.95 -14.56
CA PHE A 268 4.96 -21.48 -13.48
C PHE A 268 4.49 -22.86 -13.02
N ALA A 269 5.35 -23.57 -12.28
CA ALA A 269 4.97 -24.86 -11.70
C ALA A 269 4.00 -24.64 -10.54
N LEU A 270 2.92 -25.41 -10.52
CA LEU A 270 2.06 -25.52 -9.36
C LEU A 270 2.76 -26.44 -8.37
N GLU A 271 3.07 -25.94 -7.17
CA GLU A 271 3.42 -26.83 -6.05
C GLU A 271 2.16 -27.64 -5.72
N GLY A 272 2.25 -28.95 -5.88
CA GLY A 272 1.17 -29.92 -5.61
C GLY A 272 1.30 -30.55 -4.23
#